data_AF-C9J2Q2-F1
#
_entry.id   AF-C9J2Q2-F1
#
_cell.length_a   1.000
_cell.length_b   1.000
_cell.length_c   1.000
_cell.angle_alpha   90.00
_cell.angle_beta   90.00
_cell.angle_gamma   90.00
#
_symmetry.space_group_name_H-M   'P 1'
#
loop_
_entity.id
_entity.type
_entity.pdbx_description
1 polymer ?
#
loop_
_entity_poly.entity_id
_entity_poly.type
_entity_poly.pdbx_seq_one_letter_code
_entity_poly.pdbx_strand_id
1 'polypeptide(L)'
;MWRSCLRLRDGGRRLLNRPAGGPSASMSPGPTIPSPARAYAPPTERKRFYQNVSITQGEGGFEINLDHRKLKTPQAKLFTVPSEALAIAVATEWDSQQDTIKYYTMHLTTLCNTSLDNPTQRNKDQLIRAAVKFLDTDTICYRVEEPETLVELQRNEWDPIIEWAEKRYGVEISSSTSIMGPSIPAKTREVLVSHLASYNTWALQ
;
A
#
# COMPACT_ATOMS: atom_id res chain seq x y z
N MET A 1 -21.14 -21.74 -24.25
CA MET A 1 -22.16 -22.83 -24.20
C MET A 1 -21.40 -24.05 -23.69
N TRP A 2 -21.66 -24.64 -22.53
CA TRP A 2 -22.88 -25.30 -22.09
C TRP A 2 -23.02 -25.23 -20.55
N ARG A 3 -24.28 -25.22 -20.10
CA ARG A 3 -24.73 -25.25 -18.70
C ARG A 3 -25.04 -26.69 -18.28
N SER A 4 -24.89 -27.01 -17.00
CA SER A 4 -25.90 -27.68 -16.11
C SER A 4 -25.17 -28.06 -14.79
N CYS A 5 -25.46 -27.50 -13.62
CA CYS A 5 -26.66 -27.58 -12.78
C CYS A 5 -27.02 -29.03 -12.37
N LEU A 6 -26.71 -29.40 -11.12
CA LEU A 6 -27.28 -30.53 -10.40
C LEU A 6 -27.56 -30.06 -8.97
N ARG A 7 -28.86 -29.94 -8.65
CA ARG A 7 -29.40 -29.82 -7.29
C ARG A 7 -29.45 -31.22 -6.69
N LEU A 8 -29.03 -31.36 -5.44
CA LEU A 8 -29.44 -32.48 -4.59
C LEU A 8 -30.26 -31.91 -3.42
N ARG A 9 -31.45 -32.49 -3.26
CA ARG A 9 -32.45 -32.15 -2.25
C ARG A 9 -32.52 -33.32 -1.26
N ASP A 10 -32.61 -32.96 0.01
CA ASP A 10 -33.25 -33.64 1.16
C ASP A 10 -33.11 -35.16 1.36
N GLY A 11 -32.71 -35.53 2.58
CA GLY A 11 -33.05 -36.84 3.13
C GLY A 11 -32.40 -37.18 4.46
N GLY A 12 -33.14 -37.03 5.56
CA GLY A 12 -33.08 -38.01 6.65
C GLY A 12 -32.22 -37.68 7.87
N ARG A 13 -32.81 -36.95 8.83
CA ARG A 13 -32.41 -37.03 10.24
C ARG A 13 -32.74 -38.43 10.78
N ARG A 14 -31.78 -39.13 11.40
CA ARG A 14 -32.03 -40.22 12.35
C ARG A 14 -31.33 -39.92 13.68
N LEU A 15 -32.16 -39.96 14.71
CA LEU A 15 -31.87 -39.73 16.11
C LEU A 15 -31.12 -40.92 16.72
N LEU A 16 -30.13 -40.65 17.56
CA LEU A 16 -29.62 -41.61 18.55
C LEU A 16 -29.88 -41.03 19.95
N ASN A 17 -30.74 -41.74 20.70
CA ASN A 17 -31.09 -41.48 22.09
C ASN A 17 -29.89 -41.73 23.03
N ARG A 18 -29.70 -40.85 24.03
CA ARG A 18 -29.06 -41.17 25.33
C ARG A 18 -29.86 -40.51 26.48
N PRO A 19 -29.85 -41.11 27.68
CA PRO A 19 -30.94 -41.00 28.64
C PRO A 19 -30.86 -39.77 29.56
N ALA A 20 -32.01 -39.51 30.20
CA ALA A 20 -32.30 -38.39 31.08
C ALA A 20 -31.75 -38.57 32.52
N GLY A 21 -31.36 -37.46 33.15
CA GLY A 21 -31.26 -37.35 34.62
C GLY A 21 -30.22 -36.33 35.11
N GLY A 22 -30.67 -35.15 35.56
CA GLY A 22 -29.85 -34.17 36.29
C GLY A 22 -30.55 -32.79 36.39
N PRO A 23 -30.52 -32.09 37.55
CA PRO A 23 -31.55 -31.14 37.94
C PRO A 23 -31.43 -29.76 37.28
N SER A 24 -32.62 -29.15 37.14
CA SER A 24 -32.90 -27.79 36.69
C SER A 24 -32.05 -26.72 37.36
N ALA A 25 -31.26 -25.99 36.56
CA ALA A 25 -30.81 -24.63 36.87
C ALA A 25 -31.46 -23.67 35.87
N SER A 26 -32.43 -22.89 36.33
CA SER A 26 -33.07 -21.83 35.56
C SER A 26 -32.08 -20.70 35.30
N MET A 27 -31.49 -20.66 34.10
CA MET A 27 -30.79 -19.47 33.61
C MET A 27 -31.77 -18.60 32.84
N SER A 28 -32.11 -17.45 33.41
CA SER A 28 -32.83 -16.39 32.70
C SER A 28 -31.99 -15.92 31.49
N PRO A 29 -32.59 -15.63 30.32
CA PRO A 29 -31.85 -15.06 29.20
C PRO A 29 -31.39 -13.65 29.58
N GLY A 30 -30.07 -13.43 29.61
CA GLY A 30 -29.50 -12.09 29.71
C GLY A 30 -29.87 -11.24 28.49
N PRO A 31 -29.92 -9.90 28.61
CA PRO A 31 -30.30 -9.04 27.51
C PRO A 31 -29.28 -9.15 26.37
N THR A 32 -29.74 -9.60 25.20
CA THR A 32 -28.99 -9.51 23.95
C THR A 32 -28.76 -8.05 23.62
N ILE A 33 -27.54 -7.56 23.84
CA ILE A 33 -27.09 -6.26 23.36
C ILE A 33 -26.93 -6.39 21.84
N PRO A 34 -27.70 -5.67 21.01
CA PRO A 34 -27.48 -5.69 19.59
C PRO A 34 -26.14 -5.02 19.29
N SER A 35 -25.16 -5.78 18.81
CA SER A 35 -23.97 -5.21 18.19
C SER A 35 -24.42 -4.35 17.01
N PRO A 36 -24.08 -3.05 16.95
CA PRO A 36 -24.38 -2.26 15.79
C PRO A 36 -23.51 -2.80 14.64
N ALA A 37 -24.13 -3.52 13.71
CA ALA A 37 -23.54 -3.80 12.42
C ALA A 37 -23.25 -2.45 11.77
N ARG A 38 -21.97 -2.04 11.81
CA ARG A 38 -21.51 -0.83 11.14
C ARG A 38 -21.61 -1.12 9.64
N ALA A 39 -22.75 -0.78 9.05
CA ALA A 39 -22.95 -0.90 7.62
C ALA A 39 -21.85 -0.07 6.93
N TYR A 40 -21.02 -0.74 6.12
CA TYR A 40 -20.08 -0.05 5.26
C TYR A 40 -20.88 0.74 4.23
N ALA A 41 -20.99 2.05 4.43
CA ALA A 41 -21.45 2.95 3.39
C ALA A 41 -20.26 3.18 2.45
N PRO A 42 -20.36 2.77 1.16
CA PRO A 42 -19.29 3.07 0.22
C PRO A 42 -19.11 4.60 0.13
N PRO A 43 -17.87 5.09 -0.04
CA PRO A 43 -17.63 6.51 -0.27
C PRO A 43 -18.52 6.99 -1.41
N THR A 44 -19.23 8.11 -1.21
CA THR A 44 -20.09 8.67 -2.24
C THR A 44 -19.23 9.06 -3.46
N GLU A 45 -19.44 8.37 -4.58
CA GLU A 45 -18.75 8.68 -5.82
C GLU A 45 -19.05 10.14 -6.22
N ARG A 46 -18.02 10.96 -6.32
CA ARG A 46 -18.16 12.36 -6.73
C ARG A 46 -18.34 12.41 -8.24
N LYS A 47 -19.41 13.05 -8.71
CA LYS A 47 -19.58 13.33 -10.15
C LYS A 47 -18.45 14.23 -10.65
N ARG A 48 -18.00 14.03 -11.89
CA ARG A 48 -17.08 14.95 -12.57
C ARG A 48 -17.77 16.32 -12.64
N PHE A 49 -17.07 17.35 -12.18
CA PHE A 49 -17.59 18.71 -12.04
C PHE A 49 -16.86 19.73 -12.90
N TYR A 50 -15.96 19.28 -13.76
CA TYR A 50 -15.11 20.09 -14.62
C TYR A 50 -15.13 19.55 -16.06
N GLN A 51 -14.91 20.43 -17.03
CA GLN A 51 -14.82 20.04 -18.44
C GLN A 51 -13.38 19.96 -18.92
N ASN A 52 -12.60 21.01 -18.68
CA ASN A 52 -11.24 21.13 -19.18
C ASN A 52 -10.21 20.92 -18.06
N VAL A 53 -9.08 20.31 -18.41
CA VAL A 53 -7.90 20.23 -17.54
C VAL A 53 -6.76 20.95 -18.24
N SER A 54 -6.10 21.86 -17.53
CA SER A 54 -4.95 22.61 -18.08
C SER A 54 -3.82 22.72 -17.07
N ILE A 55 -2.63 23.01 -17.57
CA ILE A 55 -1.42 23.16 -16.76
C ILE A 55 -0.93 24.59 -16.92
N THR A 56 -0.56 25.20 -15.81
CA THR A 56 0.06 26.53 -15.81
C THR A 56 1.36 26.49 -15.02
N GLN A 57 2.37 27.21 -15.49
CA GLN A 57 3.60 27.42 -14.73
C GLN A 57 3.39 28.60 -13.77
N GLY A 58 3.53 28.35 -12.47
CA GLY A 58 3.52 29.35 -11.41
C GLY A 58 4.91 29.56 -10.80
N GLU A 59 5.01 30.43 -9.81
CA GLU A 59 6.30 30.75 -9.14
C GLU A 59 6.94 29.54 -8.44
N GLY A 60 6.13 28.57 -8.00
CA GLY A 60 6.56 27.39 -7.24
C GLY A 60 6.63 26.08 -8.03
N GLY A 61 6.41 26.11 -9.35
CA GLY A 61 6.37 24.91 -10.19
C GLY A 61 5.16 24.88 -11.12
N PHE A 62 4.66 23.68 -11.41
CA PHE A 62 3.53 23.47 -12.31
C PHE A 62 2.25 23.22 -11.51
N GLU A 63 1.18 23.90 -11.90
CA GLU A 63 -0.13 23.83 -11.28
C GLU A 63 -1.12 23.19 -12.24
N ILE A 64 -2.03 22.37 -11.72
CA ILE A 64 -3.13 21.79 -12.48
C ILE A 64 -4.39 22.61 -12.23
N ASN A 65 -5.09 22.97 -13.29
CA ASN A 65 -6.35 23.69 -13.25
C ASN A 65 -7.47 22.81 -13.80
N LEU A 66 -8.60 22.81 -13.09
CA LEU A 66 -9.86 22.23 -13.52
C LEU A 66 -10.78 23.39 -13.92
N ASP A 67 -11.02 23.53 -15.22
CA ASP A 67 -11.56 24.73 -15.86
C ASP A 67 -10.78 25.99 -15.47
N HIS A 68 -11.36 26.82 -14.59
CA HIS A 68 -10.78 28.09 -14.12
C HIS A 68 -10.34 28.01 -12.65
N ARG A 69 -10.32 26.81 -12.05
CA ARG A 69 -10.02 26.60 -10.63
C ARG A 69 -8.74 25.80 -10.45
N LYS A 70 -7.81 26.34 -9.66
CA LYS A 70 -6.59 25.63 -9.26
C LYS A 70 -6.95 24.39 -8.43
N LEU A 71 -6.35 23.25 -8.77
CA LEU A 71 -6.48 22.02 -8.01
C LEU A 71 -5.87 22.21 -6.61
N LYS A 72 -6.52 21.61 -5.61
CA LYS A 72 -6.06 21.64 -4.22
C LYS A 72 -5.95 20.23 -3.65
N THR A 73 -5.03 20.08 -2.71
CA THR A 73 -4.87 18.86 -1.92
C THR A 73 -6.03 18.70 -0.92
N PRO A 74 -6.20 17.51 -0.31
CA PRO A 74 -7.16 17.30 0.78
C PRO A 74 -7.02 18.28 1.95
N GLN A 75 -5.80 18.73 2.30
CA GLN A 75 -5.57 19.78 3.31
C GLN A 75 -5.74 21.21 2.77
N ALA A 76 -6.36 21.37 1.59
CA ALA A 76 -6.60 22.64 0.92
C ALA A 76 -5.35 23.44 0.54
N LYS A 77 -4.17 22.79 0.49
CA LYS A 77 -2.95 23.37 -0.08
C LYS A 77 -3.09 23.43 -1.61
N LEU A 78 -2.35 24.35 -2.23
CA LEU A 78 -2.28 24.40 -3.68
C LEU A 78 -1.57 23.16 -4.22
N PHE A 79 -2.14 22.51 -5.23
CA PHE A 79 -1.52 21.34 -5.86
C PHE A 79 -0.48 21.82 -6.87
N THR A 80 0.77 21.90 -6.42
CA THR A 80 1.92 22.31 -7.24
C THR A 80 2.95 21.19 -7.29
N VAL A 81 3.44 20.85 -8.47
CA VAL A 81 4.45 19.80 -8.69
C VAL A 81 5.73 20.40 -9.31
N PRO A 82 6.91 19.80 -9.05
CA PRO A 82 8.19 20.41 -9.45
C PRO A 82 8.57 20.18 -10.92
N SER A 83 7.87 19.27 -11.62
CA SER A 83 8.21 18.84 -12.97
C SER A 83 7.00 18.91 -13.90
N GLU A 84 7.21 19.42 -15.11
CA GLU A 84 6.20 19.49 -16.15
C GLU A 84 5.67 18.09 -16.52
N ALA A 85 6.57 17.11 -16.63
CA ALA A 85 6.21 15.73 -16.96
C ALA A 85 5.26 15.13 -15.90
N LEU A 86 5.51 15.43 -14.62
CA LEU A 86 4.62 15.01 -13.53
C LEU A 86 3.27 15.75 -13.59
N ALA A 87 3.28 17.04 -13.93
CA ALA A 87 2.05 17.81 -14.11
C ALA A 87 1.19 17.26 -15.26
N ILE A 88 1.81 16.91 -16.39
CA ILE A 88 1.14 16.28 -17.55
C ILE A 88 0.52 14.95 -17.13
N ALA A 89 1.27 14.11 -16.42
CA ALA A 89 0.78 12.82 -15.98
C ALA A 89 -0.42 12.96 -15.02
N VAL A 90 -0.35 13.86 -14.05
CA VAL A 90 -1.47 14.17 -13.14
C VAL A 90 -2.66 14.75 -13.92
N ALA A 91 -2.44 15.73 -14.79
CA ALA A 91 -3.49 16.31 -15.61
C ALA A 91 -4.20 15.25 -16.48
N THR A 92 -3.46 14.27 -16.99
CA THR A 92 -4.00 13.14 -17.75
C THR A 92 -4.88 12.25 -16.87
N GLU A 93 -4.51 11.98 -15.62
CA GLU A 93 -5.37 11.25 -14.68
C GLU A 93 -6.71 11.97 -14.47
N TRP A 94 -6.68 13.30 -14.29
CA TRP A 94 -7.90 14.11 -14.16
C TRP A 94 -8.71 14.13 -15.46
N ASP A 95 -8.09 14.31 -16.61
CA ASP A 95 -8.81 14.38 -17.88
C ASP A 95 -9.47 13.03 -18.25
N SER A 96 -8.86 11.91 -17.85
CA SER A 96 -9.38 10.56 -18.09
C SER A 96 -10.66 10.20 -17.31
N GLN A 97 -11.05 11.00 -16.31
CA GLN A 97 -12.24 10.71 -15.50
C GLN A 97 -13.52 10.91 -16.34
N GLN A 98 -14.52 10.05 -16.23
CA GLN A 98 -15.76 10.20 -17.03
C GLN A 98 -16.86 10.84 -16.19
N ASP A 99 -17.99 10.15 -15.98
CA ASP A 99 -19.13 10.69 -15.22
C ASP A 99 -18.83 10.87 -13.73
N THR A 100 -17.98 9.99 -13.18
CA THR A 100 -17.57 10.00 -11.77
C THR A 100 -16.05 10.01 -11.64
N ILE A 101 -15.58 10.69 -10.60
CA ILE A 101 -14.16 10.77 -10.24
C ILE A 101 -13.80 9.51 -9.43
N LYS A 102 -12.94 8.68 -10.01
CA LYS A 102 -12.51 7.40 -9.47
C LYS A 102 -11.09 7.52 -8.93
N TYR A 103 -10.95 7.97 -7.67
CA TYR A 103 -9.65 8.21 -7.04
C TYR A 103 -8.69 7.01 -7.06
N TYR A 104 -9.21 5.78 -7.04
CA TYR A 104 -8.39 4.56 -7.13
C TYR A 104 -7.69 4.39 -8.48
N THR A 105 -8.07 5.17 -9.50
CA THR A 105 -7.39 5.21 -10.82
C THR A 105 -6.37 6.35 -10.94
N MET A 106 -6.22 7.17 -9.88
CA MET A 106 -5.44 8.41 -9.89
C MET A 106 -4.26 8.30 -8.90
N HIS A 107 -3.34 7.39 -9.19
CA HIS A 107 -2.23 7.04 -8.30
C HIS A 107 -1.23 8.19 -8.16
N LEU A 108 -0.88 8.88 -9.25
CA LEU A 108 0.06 9.99 -9.21
C LEU A 108 -0.52 11.17 -8.44
N THR A 109 -1.81 11.47 -8.65
CA THR A 109 -2.54 12.47 -7.85
C THR A 109 -2.50 12.12 -6.37
N THR A 110 -2.71 10.84 -6.02
CA THR A 110 -2.69 10.38 -4.63
C THR A 110 -1.30 10.49 -4.01
N LEU A 111 -0.25 10.12 -4.73
CA LEU A 111 1.13 10.27 -4.27
C LEU A 111 1.50 11.74 -4.07
N CYS A 112 1.20 12.60 -5.04
CA CYS A 112 1.46 14.05 -4.94
C CYS A 112 0.71 14.67 -3.75
N ASN A 113 -0.54 14.27 -3.51
CA ASN A 113 -1.28 14.72 -2.32
C ASN A 113 -0.54 14.34 -1.04
N THR A 114 -0.06 13.09 -0.91
CA THR A 114 0.74 12.65 0.24
C THR A 114 2.01 13.47 0.38
N SER A 115 2.75 13.73 -0.71
CA SER A 115 4.00 14.50 -0.67
C SER A 115 3.79 15.96 -0.26
N LEU A 116 2.69 16.59 -0.70
CA LEU A 116 2.34 17.97 -0.36
C LEU A 116 1.73 18.11 1.04
N ASP A 117 0.87 17.17 1.43
CA ASP A 117 0.16 17.24 2.69
C ASP A 117 0.99 16.71 3.86
N ASN A 118 1.93 15.78 3.59
CA ASN A 118 2.73 15.06 4.58
C ASN A 118 1.89 14.68 5.81
N PRO A 119 0.89 13.80 5.66
CA PRO A 119 -0.05 13.48 6.73
C PRO A 119 0.64 12.84 7.96
N THR A 120 1.80 12.19 7.75
CA THR A 120 2.59 11.59 8.84
C THR A 120 3.45 12.60 9.60
N GLN A 121 3.55 13.83 9.09
CA GLN A 121 4.40 14.91 9.62
C GLN A 121 5.86 14.48 9.84
N ARG A 122 6.35 13.49 9.08
CA ARG A 122 7.73 13.04 9.16
C ARG A 122 8.64 14.01 8.44
N ASN A 123 9.76 14.33 9.06
CA ASN A 123 10.85 15.03 8.38
C ASN A 123 11.67 14.06 7.52
N LYS A 124 12.53 14.63 6.67
CA LYS A 124 13.37 13.88 5.72
C LYS A 124 14.18 12.77 6.40
N ASP A 125 14.83 13.07 7.52
CA ASP A 125 15.67 12.09 8.22
C ASP A 125 14.86 10.96 8.84
N GLN A 126 13.65 11.25 9.32
CA GLN A 126 12.73 10.23 9.83
C GLN A 126 12.26 9.29 8.72
N LEU A 127 11.99 9.79 7.52
CA LEU A 127 11.65 8.96 6.37
C LEU A 127 12.82 8.07 5.95
N ILE A 128 14.04 8.64 5.86
CA ILE A 128 15.24 7.89 5.50
C ILE A 128 15.50 6.77 6.51
N ARG A 129 15.44 7.08 7.82
CA ARG A 129 15.61 6.05 8.87
C ARG A 129 14.54 4.98 8.80
N ALA A 130 13.29 5.35 8.53
CA ALA A 130 12.20 4.39 8.36
C ALA A 130 12.43 3.48 7.15
N ALA A 131 12.90 4.02 6.02
CA ALA A 131 13.22 3.26 4.82
C ALA A 131 14.39 2.28 5.07
N VAL A 132 15.49 2.75 5.65
CA VAL A 132 16.69 1.94 5.92
C VAL A 132 16.40 0.82 6.93
N LYS A 133 15.42 1.00 7.83
CA LYS A 133 14.98 -0.06 8.74
C LYS A 133 14.44 -1.30 8.02
N PHE A 134 13.93 -1.18 6.80
CA PHE A 134 13.46 -2.33 6.03
C PHE A 134 14.57 -3.30 5.65
N LEU A 135 15.83 -2.87 5.60
CA LEU A 135 16.97 -3.77 5.35
C LEU A 135 17.07 -4.89 6.38
N ASP A 136 16.60 -4.65 7.62
CA ASP A 136 16.59 -5.67 8.68
C ASP A 136 15.61 -6.80 8.39
N THR A 137 14.58 -6.49 7.62
CA THR A 137 13.43 -7.36 7.35
C THR A 137 13.19 -7.53 5.86
N ASP A 138 14.21 -7.31 5.03
CA ASP A 138 14.06 -7.36 3.59
C ASP A 138 13.82 -8.80 3.15
N THR A 139 12.76 -9.01 2.37
CA THR A 139 12.33 -10.36 1.96
C THR A 139 13.43 -11.13 1.25
N ILE A 140 14.26 -10.46 0.43
CA ILE A 140 15.31 -11.15 -0.33
C ILE A 140 16.47 -11.62 0.54
N CYS A 141 16.58 -11.09 1.76
CA CYS A 141 17.62 -11.46 2.71
C CYS A 141 17.21 -12.63 3.62
N TYR A 142 15.95 -13.06 3.60
CA TYR A 142 15.47 -14.22 4.36
C TYR A 142 15.27 -15.41 3.41
N ARG A 143 16.15 -16.41 3.53
CA ARG A 143 16.23 -17.56 2.64
C ARG A 143 15.65 -18.80 3.30
N VAL A 144 15.16 -19.71 2.47
CA VAL A 144 14.76 -21.05 2.93
C VAL A 144 15.88 -22.06 2.68
N GLU A 145 15.85 -23.17 3.41
CA GLU A 145 16.77 -24.30 3.19
C GLU A 145 16.09 -25.45 2.43
N GLU A 146 14.75 -25.48 2.41
CA GLU A 146 13.96 -26.52 1.75
C GLU A 146 12.61 -25.97 1.24
N PRO A 147 12.04 -26.56 0.18
CA PRO A 147 12.61 -27.62 -0.68
C PRO A 147 13.70 -27.07 -1.62
N GLU A 148 14.60 -27.93 -2.10
CA GLU A 148 15.75 -27.56 -2.96
C GLU A 148 15.34 -26.70 -4.17
N THR A 149 14.23 -27.04 -4.83
CA THR A 149 13.68 -26.26 -5.95
C THR A 149 13.40 -24.80 -5.61
N LEU A 150 12.97 -24.50 -4.37
CA LEU A 150 12.72 -23.13 -3.92
C LEU A 150 14.01 -22.43 -3.54
N VAL A 151 14.98 -23.15 -2.97
CA VAL A 151 16.33 -22.61 -2.69
C VAL A 151 17.01 -22.17 -3.98
N GLU A 152 16.98 -23.01 -5.02
CA GLU A 152 17.53 -22.70 -6.33
C GLU A 152 16.82 -21.50 -6.97
N LEU A 153 15.50 -21.44 -6.87
CA LEU A 153 14.72 -20.29 -7.38
C LEU A 153 15.10 -18.99 -6.66
N GLN A 154 15.16 -19.01 -5.32
CA GLN A 154 15.59 -17.84 -4.55
C GLN A 154 17.01 -17.41 -4.93
N ARG A 155 17.94 -18.36 -5.04
CA ARG A 155 19.32 -18.07 -5.44
C ARG A 155 19.37 -17.39 -6.81
N ASN A 156 18.73 -17.99 -7.81
CA ASN A 156 18.79 -17.53 -9.20
C ASN A 156 18.12 -16.15 -9.39
N GLU A 157 17.02 -15.88 -8.68
CA GLU A 157 16.25 -14.64 -8.86
C GLU A 157 16.68 -13.51 -7.91
N TRP A 158 17.15 -13.82 -6.69
CA TRP A 158 17.41 -12.82 -5.65
C TRP A 158 18.89 -12.48 -5.47
N ASP A 159 19.82 -13.41 -5.72
CA ASP A 159 21.26 -13.12 -5.60
C ASP A 159 21.69 -12.00 -6.57
N PRO A 160 21.23 -11.95 -7.84
CA PRO A 160 21.60 -10.86 -8.75
C PRO A 160 21.19 -9.47 -8.24
N ILE A 161 20.10 -9.38 -7.47
CA ILE A 161 19.61 -8.12 -6.88
C ILE A 161 20.54 -7.68 -5.74
N ILE A 162 20.94 -8.63 -4.88
CA ILE A 162 21.88 -8.39 -3.78
C ILE A 162 23.25 -7.98 -4.33
N GLU A 163 23.81 -8.78 -5.26
CA GLU A 163 25.10 -8.50 -5.90
C GLU A 163 25.11 -7.15 -6.62
N TRP A 164 24.02 -6.80 -7.32
CA TRP A 164 23.88 -5.49 -7.93
C TRP A 164 23.92 -4.38 -6.89
N ALA A 165 23.20 -4.52 -5.78
CA ALA A 165 23.15 -3.51 -4.72
C ALA A 165 24.51 -3.34 -4.04
N GLU A 166 25.17 -4.44 -3.68
CA GLU A 166 26.52 -4.45 -3.10
C GLU A 166 27.52 -3.74 -4.02
N LYS A 167 27.52 -4.08 -5.31
CA LYS A 167 28.40 -3.47 -6.31
C LYS A 167 28.08 -1.99 -6.54
N ARG A 168 26.79 -1.64 -6.64
CA ARG A 168 26.35 -0.27 -6.95
C ARG A 168 26.62 0.72 -5.82
N TYR A 169 26.53 0.26 -4.58
CA TYR A 169 26.69 1.10 -3.39
C TYR A 169 28.00 0.85 -2.64
N GLY A 170 28.78 -0.18 -2.99
CA GLY A 170 30.02 -0.53 -2.29
C GLY A 170 29.76 -0.99 -0.86
N VAL A 171 28.69 -1.75 -0.66
CA VAL A 171 28.20 -2.22 0.65
C VAL A 171 28.16 -3.74 0.70
N GLU A 172 27.93 -4.28 1.89
CA GLU A 172 27.72 -5.71 2.12
C GLU A 172 26.29 -5.95 2.65
N ILE A 173 25.56 -6.85 2.00
CA ILE A 173 24.20 -7.25 2.31
C ILE A 173 24.18 -8.78 2.35
N SER A 174 24.23 -9.34 3.55
CA SER A 174 24.15 -10.79 3.72
C SER A 174 22.70 -11.29 3.68
N SER A 175 22.52 -12.55 3.29
CA SER A 175 21.26 -13.29 3.49
C SER A 175 21.36 -14.24 4.69
N SER A 176 20.22 -14.65 5.24
CA SER A 176 20.14 -15.56 6.39
C SER A 176 18.99 -16.55 6.24
N THR A 177 19.19 -17.79 6.70
CA THR A 177 18.15 -18.80 6.85
C THR A 177 17.55 -18.82 8.27
N SER A 178 18.12 -18.04 9.18
CA SER A 178 17.67 -17.93 10.57
C SER A 178 16.52 -16.94 10.72
N ILE A 179 15.60 -17.24 11.65
CA ILE A 179 14.55 -16.30 12.08
C ILE A 179 15.11 -14.98 12.64
N MET A 180 16.37 -14.99 13.10
CA MET A 180 17.05 -13.78 13.59
C MET A 180 17.43 -12.81 12.47
N GLY A 181 17.39 -13.25 11.20
CA GLY A 181 17.70 -12.42 10.04
C GLY A 181 19.19 -12.29 9.73
N PRO A 182 19.53 -11.49 8.72
CA PRO A 182 20.91 -11.22 8.31
C PRO A 182 21.61 -10.22 9.25
N SER A 183 22.93 -10.36 9.40
CA SER A 183 23.76 -9.36 10.08
C SER A 183 24.18 -8.29 9.08
N ILE A 184 23.52 -7.12 9.10
CA ILE A 184 23.85 -6.01 8.20
C ILE A 184 24.83 -5.05 8.87
N PRO A 185 26.04 -4.82 8.31
CA PRO A 185 27.05 -3.93 8.87
C PRO A 185 26.54 -2.49 9.05
N ALA A 186 26.99 -1.81 10.11
CA ALA A 186 26.66 -0.39 10.34
C ALA A 186 27.06 0.49 9.15
N LYS A 187 28.22 0.21 8.54
CA LYS A 187 28.72 0.89 7.34
C LYS A 187 27.73 0.83 6.17
N THR A 188 27.09 -0.32 5.94
CA THR A 188 26.07 -0.47 4.88
C THR A 188 24.91 0.51 5.10
N ARG A 189 24.44 0.62 6.35
CA ARG A 189 23.37 1.56 6.70
C ARG A 189 23.78 3.00 6.51
N GLU A 190 24.98 3.38 6.94
CA GLU A 190 25.50 4.74 6.80
C GLU A 190 25.59 5.17 5.33
N VAL A 191 26.09 4.29 4.46
CA VAL A 191 26.16 4.54 3.01
C VAL A 191 24.76 4.73 2.43
N LEU A 192 23.81 3.87 2.78
CA LEU A 192 22.45 3.95 2.26
C LEU A 192 21.69 5.17 2.80
N VAL A 193 21.88 5.53 4.07
CA VAL A 193 21.37 6.79 4.64
C VAL A 193 21.93 7.98 3.88
N SER A 194 23.25 8.02 3.64
CA SER A 194 23.90 9.11 2.90
C SER A 194 23.39 9.22 1.46
N HIS A 195 23.24 8.08 0.78
CA HIS A 195 22.68 8.03 -0.56
C HIS A 195 21.25 8.55 -0.60
N LEU A 196 20.38 8.08 0.31
CA LEU A 196 18.99 8.55 0.38
C LEU A 196 18.89 10.03 0.77
N ALA A 197 19.81 10.53 1.59
CA ALA A 197 19.90 11.94 1.94
C ALA A 197 20.22 12.84 0.74
N SER A 198 20.81 12.31 -0.34
CA SER A 198 21.05 13.08 -1.56
C SER A 198 19.77 13.40 -2.35
N TYR A 199 18.68 12.65 -2.14
CA TYR A 199 17.42 12.88 -2.84
C TYR A 199 16.67 14.11 -2.31
N ASN A 200 15.87 14.73 -3.18
CA ASN A 200 14.97 15.80 -2.77
C ASN A 200 13.76 15.24 -1.99
N THR A 201 12.99 16.12 -1.35
CA THR A 201 11.83 15.71 -0.53
C THR A 201 10.76 14.98 -1.35
N TRP A 202 10.56 15.35 -2.61
CA TRP A 202 9.57 14.71 -3.50
C TRP A 202 9.89 13.25 -3.81
N ALA A 203 11.17 12.88 -3.84
CA ALA A 203 11.58 11.50 -4.06
C ALA A 203 11.50 10.62 -2.79
N LEU A 204 11.29 11.21 -1.60
CA LEU A 204 11.29 10.50 -0.32
C LEU A 204 9.91 10.40 0.36
N GLN A 205 8.95 11.25 -0.02
CA GLN A 205 7.60 11.31 0.56
C GLN A 205 6.62 10.34 -0.07
#